data_AF-A0A2U0SB94-F1
#
_entry.id   AF-A0A2U0SB94-F1
#
_cell.length_a   1.000
_cell.length_b   1.000
_cell.length_c   1.000
_cell.angle_alpha   90.00
_cell.angle_beta   90.00
_cell.angle_gamma   90.00
#
_symmetry.space_group_name_H-M   'P 1'
#
loop_
_entity.id
_entity.type
_entity.pdbx_description
1 polymer ?
#
loop_
_entity_poly.entity_id
_entity_poly.type
_entity_poly.pdbx_seq_one_letter_code
_entity_poly.pdbx_strand_id
1 'polypeptide(L)'
;MNEPIADPAETPAAKSLRQGPFRRKFTAVRLAPESAERQSRVALLAWNTLGGEQAMAFLNAHDDALGGRPLDLAVASADGCEAVERAIAARAAAR
;
A
#
# COMPACT_ATOMS: atom_id res chain seq x y z
N MET A 1 21.92 34.15 53.79
CA MET A 1 20.54 34.21 53.27
C MET A 1 20.23 32.84 52.69
N ASN A 2 19.17 32.24 53.20
CA ASN A 2 18.82 30.83 53.14
C ASN A 2 18.27 30.43 51.74
N GLU A 3 18.64 29.26 51.23
CA GLU A 3 17.99 28.62 50.09
C GLU A 3 16.52 28.28 50.39
N PRO A 4 15.67 28.20 49.34
CA PRO A 4 14.50 27.33 49.37
C PRO A 4 14.55 26.29 48.23
N ILE A 5 14.47 25.02 48.61
CA ILE A 5 14.16 23.85 47.76
C ILE A 5 12.65 23.61 47.82
N ALA A 6 11.98 23.46 46.66
CA ALA A 6 11.06 22.35 46.34
C ALA A 6 10.22 22.62 45.06
N ASP A 7 10.41 21.71 44.10
CA ASP A 7 9.58 21.27 42.96
C ASP A 7 8.07 21.07 43.24
N PRO A 8 7.21 20.65 42.27
CA PRO A 8 7.30 20.63 40.79
C PRO A 8 5.97 21.12 40.13
N ALA A 9 5.84 20.90 38.82
CA ALA A 9 4.62 20.90 38.00
C ALA A 9 4.28 22.22 37.31
N GLU A 10 4.44 22.23 35.98
CA GLU A 10 3.27 22.08 35.10
C GLU A 10 3.75 21.86 33.66
N THR A 11 3.50 20.66 33.15
CA THR A 11 3.52 20.36 31.72
C THR A 11 2.55 21.30 31.02
N PRO A 12 2.97 22.11 30.02
CA PRO A 12 2.01 22.94 29.32
C PRO A 12 1.11 22.04 28.47
N ALA A 13 -0.15 21.94 28.88
CA ALA A 13 -1.23 21.27 28.19
C ALA A 13 -1.27 21.69 26.71
N ALA A 14 -1.06 20.72 25.83
CA ALA A 14 -1.24 20.89 24.40
C ALA A 14 -2.73 21.20 24.12
N LYS A 15 -3.00 22.43 23.67
CA LYS A 15 -4.34 22.86 23.24
C LYS A 15 -4.70 22.07 21.98
N SER A 16 -5.58 21.08 22.12
CA SER A 16 -6.17 20.33 21.00
C SER A 16 -6.88 21.29 20.06
N LEU A 17 -6.27 21.54 18.89
CA LEU A 17 -6.89 22.29 17.81
C LEU A 17 -8.04 21.44 17.26
N ARG A 18 -9.26 21.93 17.50
CA ARG A 18 -10.51 21.38 16.97
C ARG A 18 -10.35 21.07 15.48
N GLN A 19 -10.32 19.78 15.14
CA GLN A 19 -10.19 19.35 13.76
C GLN A 19 -11.46 19.75 13.00
N GLY A 20 -11.32 20.75 12.13
CA GLY A 20 -12.36 21.13 11.18
C GLY A 20 -12.70 19.98 10.23
N PRO A 21 -13.87 20.01 9.59
CA PRO A 21 -14.32 18.92 8.74
C PRO A 21 -13.32 18.69 7.62
N PHE A 22 -12.82 17.46 7.51
CA PHE A 22 -11.86 17.01 6.51
C PHE A 22 -12.31 17.43 5.12
N ARG A 23 -11.74 18.50 4.58
CA ARG A 23 -11.81 18.82 3.15
C ARG A 23 -11.05 17.71 2.43
N ARG A 24 -11.78 16.72 1.90
CA ARG A 24 -11.25 15.71 0.97
C ARG A 24 -10.79 16.44 -0.30
N LYS A 25 -9.54 16.91 -0.29
CA LYS A 25 -8.86 17.32 -1.51
C LYS A 25 -8.66 16.04 -2.33
N PHE A 26 -9.45 15.88 -3.39
CA PHE A 26 -9.19 14.92 -4.46
C PHE A 26 -7.92 15.33 -5.21
N THR A 27 -6.78 15.21 -4.55
CA THR A 27 -5.43 15.26 -5.13
C THR A 27 -4.85 13.84 -5.23
N ALA A 28 -5.69 12.82 -5.07
CA ALA A 28 -5.36 11.49 -5.55
C ALA A 28 -5.56 11.55 -7.06
N VAL A 29 -4.48 11.41 -7.83
CA VAL A 29 -4.55 11.02 -9.24
C VAL A 29 -5.54 9.87 -9.29
N ARG A 30 -6.75 10.11 -9.81
CA ARG A 30 -7.73 9.04 -9.97
C ARG A 30 -7.08 8.10 -10.96
N LEU A 31 -6.68 6.94 -10.47
CA LEU A 31 -6.17 5.89 -11.32
C LEU A 31 -7.19 5.71 -12.44
N ALA A 32 -6.75 5.77 -13.70
CA ALA A 32 -7.64 5.63 -14.84
C ALA A 32 -8.48 4.35 -14.61
N PRO A 33 -9.79 4.35 -14.91
CA PRO A 33 -10.67 3.22 -14.58
C PRO A 33 -10.07 1.86 -14.94
N GLU A 34 -9.46 1.76 -16.12
CA GLU A 34 -8.79 0.54 -16.58
C GLU A 34 -7.59 0.12 -15.72
N SER A 35 -6.80 1.08 -15.24
CA SER A 35 -5.66 0.80 -14.35
C SER A 35 -6.14 0.27 -12.98
N ALA A 36 -7.26 0.79 -12.47
CA ALA A 36 -7.87 0.27 -11.24
C ALA A 36 -8.45 -1.13 -11.47
N GLU A 37 -9.09 -1.38 -12.61
CA GLU A 37 -9.58 -2.70 -12.98
C GLU A 37 -8.46 -3.75 -13.08
N ARG A 38 -7.35 -3.41 -13.74
CA ARG A 38 -6.17 -4.28 -13.81
C ARG A 38 -5.60 -4.57 -12.43
N GLN A 39 -5.46 -3.54 -11.59
CA GLN A 39 -5.01 -3.69 -10.21
C GLN A 39 -5.91 -4.66 -9.42
N SER A 40 -7.23 -4.45 -9.46
CA SER A 40 -8.17 -5.32 -8.77
C SER A 40 -8.12 -6.76 -9.30
N ARG A 41 -8.01 -6.95 -10.62
CA ARG A 41 -7.93 -8.26 -11.26
C ARG A 41 -6.70 -9.05 -10.78
N VAL A 42 -5.50 -8.49 -10.91
CA VAL A 42 -4.27 -9.21 -10.50
C VAL A 42 -4.23 -9.45 -9.01
N ALA A 43 -4.76 -8.53 -8.22
CA ALA A 43 -4.74 -8.66 -6.78
C ALA A 43 -5.70 -9.77 -6.33
N LEU A 44 -6.94 -9.79 -6.83
CA LEU A 44 -7.90 -10.87 -6.56
C LEU A 44 -7.38 -12.23 -7.03
N LEU A 45 -6.76 -12.29 -8.21
CA LEU A 45 -6.16 -13.52 -8.72
C LEU A 45 -5.07 -14.02 -7.77
N ALA A 46 -4.13 -13.16 -7.37
CA ALA A 46 -3.05 -13.51 -6.45
C ALA A 46 -3.59 -13.99 -5.09
N TRP A 47 -4.59 -13.29 -4.53
CA TRP A 47 -5.22 -13.71 -3.27
C TRP A 47 -5.83 -15.09 -3.35
N ASN A 48 -6.60 -15.37 -4.40
CA ASN A 48 -7.27 -16.66 -4.59
C ASN A 48 -6.30 -17.79 -4.89
N THR A 49 -5.15 -17.49 -5.48
CA THR A 49 -4.20 -18.49 -6.00
C THR A 49 -3.05 -18.77 -5.04
N LEU A 50 -2.49 -17.74 -4.41
CA LEU A 50 -1.31 -17.84 -3.55
C LEU A 50 -1.67 -17.76 -2.05
N GLY A 51 -2.81 -17.16 -1.73
CA GLY A 51 -3.20 -16.82 -0.35
C GLY A 51 -2.63 -15.47 0.11
N GLY A 52 -3.22 -14.89 1.16
CA GLY A 52 -3.07 -13.46 1.46
C GLY A 52 -1.65 -12.95 1.70
N GLU A 53 -0.85 -13.65 2.50
CA GLU A 53 0.50 -13.20 2.83
C GLU A 53 1.44 -13.33 1.61
N GLN A 54 1.44 -14.48 0.95
CA GLN A 54 2.21 -14.71 -0.28
C GLN A 54 1.80 -13.79 -1.44
N ALA A 55 0.50 -13.52 -1.59
CA ALA A 55 -0.01 -12.58 -2.59
C ALA A 55 0.52 -11.16 -2.34
N MET A 56 0.46 -10.69 -1.10
CA MET A 56 0.96 -9.37 -0.73
C MET A 56 2.46 -9.24 -0.91
N ALA A 57 3.23 -10.26 -0.50
CA ALA A 57 4.68 -10.30 -0.70
C ALA A 57 5.03 -10.24 -2.18
N PHE A 58 4.41 -11.09 -3.01
CA PHE A 58 4.67 -11.12 -4.45
C PHE A 58 4.31 -9.80 -5.14
N LEU A 59 3.09 -9.28 -4.94
CA LEU A 59 2.62 -8.09 -5.66
C LEU A 59 3.43 -6.82 -5.35
N ASN A 60 3.96 -6.71 -4.13
CA ASN A 60 4.64 -5.51 -3.67
C ASN A 60 6.17 -5.60 -3.75
N ALA A 61 6.74 -6.80 -3.84
CA ALA A 61 8.18 -7.01 -3.99
C ALA A 61 8.65 -6.76 -5.43
N HIS A 62 9.96 -6.61 -5.60
CA HIS A 62 10.57 -6.68 -6.93
C HIS A 62 10.59 -8.15 -7.39
N ASP A 63 10.22 -8.38 -8.64
CA ASP A 63 10.27 -9.68 -9.27
C ASP A 63 11.26 -9.64 -10.44
N ASP A 64 12.32 -10.44 -10.34
CA ASP A 64 13.41 -10.47 -11.33
C ASP A 64 12.93 -10.98 -12.70
N ALA A 65 11.95 -11.89 -12.74
CA ALA A 65 11.43 -12.44 -13.99
C ALA A 65 10.54 -11.43 -14.73
N LEU A 66 9.86 -10.55 -13.99
CA LEU A 66 9.06 -9.46 -14.52
C LEU A 66 9.87 -8.15 -14.69
N GLY A 67 11.08 -8.09 -14.14
CA GLY A 67 11.96 -6.92 -14.19
C GLY A 67 11.42 -5.72 -13.40
N GLY A 68 10.57 -5.95 -12.40
CA GLY A 68 9.87 -4.87 -11.71
C GLY A 68 8.92 -5.35 -10.62
N ARG A 69 8.22 -4.39 -10.00
CA ARG A 69 7.18 -4.69 -9.02
C ARG A 69 5.90 -5.12 -9.74
N PRO A 70 5.35 -6.32 -9.48
CA PRO A 70 4.21 -6.83 -10.25
C PRO A 70 2.99 -5.89 -10.27
N LEU A 71 2.68 -5.25 -9.14
CA LEU A 71 1.56 -4.32 -9.06
C LEU A 71 1.74 -3.10 -9.97
N ASP A 72 2.96 -2.54 -10.01
CA ASP A 72 3.26 -1.37 -10.83
C ASP A 72 3.18 -1.73 -12.32
N LEU A 73 3.66 -2.91 -12.71
CA LEU A 73 3.60 -3.41 -14.09
C LEU A 73 2.16 -3.65 -14.56
N ALA A 74 1.32 -4.26 -13.72
CA ALA A 74 -0.08 -4.52 -14.04
C ALA A 74 -0.90 -3.23 -14.20
N VAL A 75 -0.60 -2.22 -13.37
CA VAL A 75 -1.25 -0.92 -13.44
C VAL A 75 -0.85 -0.14 -14.69
N ALA A 76 0.43 -0.23 -15.07
CA ALA A 76 1.02 0.51 -16.18
C ALA A 76 0.48 0.09 -17.56
N SER A 77 0.12 -1.19 -17.75
CA SER A 77 -0.31 -1.68 -19.07
C SER A 77 -1.11 -2.98 -18.99
N ALA A 78 -1.84 -3.29 -20.07
CA ALA A 78 -2.50 -4.58 -20.23
C ALA A 78 -1.50 -5.74 -20.36
N ASP A 79 -0.41 -5.56 -21.14
CA ASP A 79 0.63 -6.58 -21.28
C ASP A 79 1.32 -6.90 -19.94
N GLY A 80 1.58 -5.87 -19.13
CA GLY A 80 2.11 -6.03 -17.77
C GLY A 80 1.14 -6.81 -16.87
N CYS A 81 -0.17 -6.57 -17.01
CA CYS A 81 -1.19 -7.32 -16.29
C CYS A 81 -1.16 -8.80 -16.68
N GLU A 82 -1.15 -9.12 -17.96
CA GLU A 82 -1.07 -10.51 -18.43
C GLU A 82 0.23 -11.22 -18.01
N ALA A 83 1.36 -10.50 -18.02
CA ALA A 83 2.63 -11.06 -17.56
C ALA A 83 2.57 -11.44 -16.07
N VAL A 84 1.96 -10.59 -15.25
CA VAL A 84 1.75 -10.85 -13.82
C VAL A 84 0.79 -12.02 -13.60
N GLU A 85 -0.30 -12.13 -14.38
CA GLU A 85 -1.23 -13.27 -14.31
C GLU A 85 -0.53 -14.60 -14.61
N ARG A 86 0.32 -14.64 -15.66
CA ARG A 86 1.15 -15.81 -15.98
C ARG A 86 2.13 -16.13 -14.85
N ALA A 87 2.74 -15.12 -14.25
CA ALA A 87 3.68 -15.29 -13.14
C ALA A 87 3.00 -15.83 -11.86
N ILE A 88 1.73 -15.49 -11.63
CA ILE A 88 0.92 -16.05 -10.53
C ILE A 88 0.61 -17.52 -10.82
N ALA A 89 0.17 -17.84 -12.04
CA ALA A 89 -0.14 -19.22 -12.44
C ALA A 89 1.08 -20.13 -12.34
N ALA A 90 2.25 -19.66 -12.78
CA ALA A 90 3.51 -20.40 -12.68
C ALA A 90 3.87 -20.74 -11.23
N ARG A 91 3.64 -19.81 -10.29
CA ARG A 91 3.90 -20.02 -8.85
C ARG A 91 2.95 -21.00 -8.21
N ALA A 92 1.67 -20.98 -8.60
CA ALA A 92 0.72 -21.99 -8.13
C ALA A 92 1.06 -23.38 -8.63
N ALA A 93 1.56 -23.51 -9.86
CA ALA A 93 1.99 -24.79 -10.40
C ALA A 93 3.29 -25.32 -9.75
N ALA A 94 4.13 -24.43 -9.20
CA ALA A 94 5.37 -24.78 -8.53
C ALA A 94 5.20 -25.17 -7.04
N ARG A 95 3.96 -25.22 -6.56
CA ARG A 95 3.59 -25.52 -5.17
C ARG A 95 3.10 -26.95 -5.03
#